data_AF-A0A934JYS9-F1
#
_entry.id   AF-A0A934JYS9-F1
#
_cell.length_a   1.000
_cell.length_b   1.000
_cell.length_c   1.000
_cell.angle_alpha   90.00
_cell.angle_beta   90.00
_cell.angle_gamma   90.00
#
_symmetry.space_group_name_H-M   'P 1'
#
loop_
_entity.id
_entity.type
_entity.pdbx_description
1 polymer ?
#
loop_
_entity_poly.entity_id
_entity_poly.type
_entity_poly.pdbx_seq_one_letter_code
_entity_poly.pdbx_strand_id
1 'polypeptide(L)'
;MDNGLKDLLMQKIECKITALESYMNGSSVDFLIPTKFSLNWFVALSEGRYERFSKSSRAIKGGTALNKHILGLLNECEERRKKGDRKVQTKDKELQGVIKKLKVELQITKKERDAQAEENTELRRQLIDAKRKNQIVQAQIRDQNTNRKIINLEGK
;
A
#
# COMPACT_ATOMS: atom_id res chain seq x y z
N MET A 1 -9.37 -2.84 48.74
CA MET A 1 -8.74 -1.83 47.86
C MET A 1 -9.22 -2.02 46.41
N ASP A 2 -10.53 -1.88 46.17
CA ASP A 2 -11.19 -2.27 44.90
C ASP A 2 -11.96 -1.10 44.23
N ASN A 3 -11.90 0.10 44.82
CA ASN A 3 -12.65 1.27 44.35
C ASN A 3 -11.90 2.06 43.26
N GLY A 4 -10.59 2.26 43.39
CA GLY A 4 -9.82 3.03 42.40
C GLY A 4 -9.81 2.41 40.99
N LEU A 5 -9.93 1.09 40.88
CA LEU A 5 -10.05 0.39 39.60
C LEU A 5 -11.41 0.62 38.93
N LYS A 6 -12.48 0.69 39.73
CA LYS A 6 -13.85 0.96 39.24
C LYS A 6 -13.99 2.40 38.79
N ASP A 7 -13.42 3.32 39.54
CA ASP A 7 -13.47 4.76 39.23
C ASP A 7 -12.73 5.07 37.92
N LEU A 8 -11.56 4.47 37.70
CA LEU A 8 -10.81 4.64 36.45
C LEU A 8 -11.50 3.98 35.24
N LEU A 9 -12.17 2.82 35.44
CA LEU A 9 -12.97 2.20 34.39
C LEU A 9 -14.15 3.08 33.98
N MET A 10 -14.85 3.68 34.95
CA MET A 10 -15.96 4.59 34.68
C MET A 10 -15.49 5.84 33.93
N GLN A 11 -14.39 6.45 34.33
CA GLN A 11 -13.80 7.61 33.61
C GLN A 11 -13.49 7.27 32.15
N LYS A 12 -12.94 6.09 31.86
CA LYS A 12 -12.66 5.66 30.48
C LYS A 12 -13.93 5.41 29.66
N ILE A 13 -14.96 4.83 30.28
CA ILE A 13 -16.27 4.64 29.65
C ILE A 13 -16.86 6.00 29.29
N GLU A 14 -16.83 6.96 30.21
CA GLU A 14 -17.29 8.33 29.99
C GLU A 14 -16.52 9.02 28.86
N CYS A 15 -15.18 8.92 28.84
CA CYS A 15 -14.39 9.49 27.75
C CYS A 15 -14.74 8.88 26.38
N LYS A 16 -14.96 7.56 26.31
CA LYS A 16 -15.34 6.90 25.05
C LYS A 16 -16.77 7.26 24.63
N ILE A 17 -17.69 7.48 25.59
CA ILE A 17 -19.03 8.02 25.33
C ILE A 17 -18.92 9.42 24.72
N THR A 18 -18.15 10.32 25.32
CA THR A 18 -17.95 11.69 24.79
C THR A 18 -17.33 11.67 23.39
N ALA A 19 -16.40 10.75 23.12
CA ALA A 19 -15.84 10.56 21.78
C ALA A 19 -16.90 10.09 20.77
N LEU A 20 -17.79 9.16 21.16
CA LEU A 20 -18.91 8.73 20.32
C LEU A 20 -19.89 9.88 20.06
N GLU A 21 -20.22 10.68 21.06
CA GLU A 21 -21.07 11.87 20.88
C GLU A 21 -20.43 12.90 19.95
N SER A 22 -19.11 13.10 20.05
CA SER A 22 -18.35 13.95 19.14
C SER A 22 -18.41 13.44 17.69
N TYR A 23 -18.30 12.12 17.50
CA TYR A 23 -18.48 11.47 16.19
C TYR A 23 -19.91 11.68 15.65
N MET A 24 -20.93 11.52 16.50
CA MET A 24 -22.33 11.76 16.14
C MET A 24 -22.59 13.23 15.76
N ASN A 25 -21.82 14.17 16.29
CA ASN A 25 -21.88 15.59 15.94
C ASN A 25 -21.03 15.96 14.71
N GLY A 26 -20.26 15.01 14.16
CA GLY A 26 -19.41 15.22 12.99
C GLY A 26 -18.08 15.89 13.28
N SER A 27 -17.66 15.91 14.54
CA SER A 27 -16.33 16.36 14.93
C SER A 27 -15.28 15.29 14.62
N SER A 28 -14.01 15.71 14.55
CA SER A 28 -12.88 14.80 14.47
C SER A 28 -12.81 13.93 15.73
N VAL A 29 -12.55 12.64 15.56
CA VAL A 29 -12.43 11.68 16.65
C VAL A 29 -11.07 11.00 16.68
N ASP A 30 -10.67 10.58 17.87
CA ASP A 30 -9.37 10.00 18.20
C ASP A 30 -9.33 8.47 18.16
N PHE A 31 -10.39 7.84 17.64
CA PHE A 31 -10.49 6.38 17.45
C PHE A 31 -10.69 6.02 15.98
N LEU A 32 -10.29 4.80 15.61
CA LEU A 32 -10.54 4.29 14.26
C LEU A 32 -12.01 3.86 14.14
N ILE A 33 -12.69 4.33 13.09
CA ILE A 33 -14.10 4.00 12.87
C ILE A 33 -14.21 2.48 12.58
N PRO A 34 -14.89 1.69 13.43
CA PRO A 34 -14.99 0.25 13.24
C PRO A 34 -15.93 -0.11 12.09
N THR A 35 -15.73 -1.31 11.54
CA THR A 35 -16.62 -1.93 10.54
C THR A 35 -18.02 -2.23 11.08
N LYS A 36 -18.16 -2.36 12.40
CA LYS A 36 -19.45 -2.45 13.13
C LYS A 36 -19.29 -1.84 14.52
N PHE A 37 -20.09 -0.83 14.85
CA PHE A 37 -20.22 -0.35 16.23
C PHE A 37 -20.98 -1.40 17.04
N SER A 38 -20.26 -2.07 17.95
CA SER A 38 -20.81 -3.14 18.79
C SER A 38 -20.37 -2.96 20.24
N LEU A 39 -21.13 -3.54 21.18
CA LEU A 39 -20.75 -3.50 22.59
C LEU A 39 -19.39 -4.15 22.83
N ASN A 40 -19.05 -5.20 22.08
CA ASN A 40 -17.74 -5.85 22.15
C ASN A 40 -16.62 -4.88 21.75
N TRP A 41 -16.80 -4.11 20.68
CA TRP A 41 -15.86 -3.05 20.31
C TRP A 41 -15.79 -1.94 21.36
N PHE A 42 -16.92 -1.55 21.94
CA PHE A 42 -16.97 -0.53 22.97
C PHE A 42 -16.13 -0.95 24.19
N VAL A 43 -16.38 -2.16 24.69
CA VAL A 43 -15.77 -2.73 25.90
C VAL A 43 -14.31 -3.16 25.69
N ALA A 44 -13.89 -3.42 24.45
CA ALA A 44 -12.51 -3.81 24.15
C ALA A 44 -11.47 -2.77 24.62
N LEU A 45 -11.85 -1.47 24.64
CA LEU A 45 -10.98 -0.36 25.05
C LEU A 45 -9.55 -0.47 24.47
N SER A 46 -9.44 -0.94 23.23
CA SER A 46 -8.21 -1.44 22.62
C SER A 46 -7.44 -0.39 21.81
N GLU A 47 -7.80 0.89 21.90
CA GLU A 47 -7.26 1.93 21.04
C GLU A 47 -6.94 3.21 21.83
N GLY A 48 -5.86 3.90 21.46
CA GLY A 48 -5.54 5.25 21.92
C GLY A 48 -5.43 5.39 23.45
N ARG A 49 -6.11 6.41 24.00
CA ARG A 49 -6.10 6.74 25.44
C ARG A 49 -6.88 5.72 26.30
N TYR A 50 -7.44 4.67 25.69
CA TYR A 50 -8.38 3.76 26.34
C TYR A 50 -7.76 2.43 26.81
N GLU A 51 -6.58 2.01 26.31
CA GLU A 51 -5.84 0.80 26.76
C GLU A 51 -5.33 0.93 28.22
N ARG A 52 -5.08 -0.07 29.08
CA ARG A 52 -5.34 -1.52 29.17
C ARG A 52 -5.57 -1.79 30.67
N PHE A 53 -6.64 -2.49 31.07
CA PHE A 53 -6.67 -3.22 32.34
C PHE A 53 -6.53 -4.71 32.06
N SER A 54 -5.89 -5.43 32.99
CA SER A 54 -5.86 -6.89 33.02
C SER A 54 -7.29 -7.45 32.93
N LYS A 55 -7.44 -8.61 32.28
CA LYS A 55 -8.67 -9.31 31.85
C LYS A 55 -9.77 -9.51 32.93
N SER A 56 -9.63 -8.99 34.15
CA SER A 56 -10.55 -9.18 35.27
C SER A 56 -11.44 -7.96 35.62
N SER A 57 -11.34 -6.84 34.90
CA SER A 57 -12.23 -5.69 35.15
C SER A 57 -13.63 -5.99 34.60
N ARG A 58 -14.59 -6.17 35.52
CA ARG A 58 -15.99 -6.54 35.26
C ARG A 58 -16.59 -5.84 34.04
N ALA A 59 -17.25 -6.65 33.20
CA ALA A 59 -18.04 -6.19 32.07
C ALA A 59 -19.19 -5.25 32.50
N ILE A 60 -19.58 -4.34 31.60
CA ILE A 60 -20.79 -3.53 31.73
C ILE A 60 -21.98 -4.49 31.90
N LYS A 61 -22.66 -4.43 33.05
CA LYS A 61 -23.77 -5.35 33.35
C LYS A 61 -24.93 -5.07 32.40
N GLY A 62 -25.40 -6.12 31.74
CA GLY A 62 -26.58 -6.07 30.87
C GLY A 62 -27.80 -5.51 31.59
N GLY A 63 -28.67 -4.82 30.86
CA GLY A 63 -29.92 -4.26 31.38
C GLY A 63 -29.80 -2.98 32.22
N THR A 64 -28.59 -2.49 32.50
CA THR A 64 -28.38 -1.22 33.21
C THR A 64 -28.70 -0.01 32.34
N ALA A 65 -29.02 1.13 32.97
CA ALA A 65 -29.25 2.40 32.26
C ALA A 65 -28.05 2.79 31.39
N LEU A 66 -26.83 2.61 31.92
CA LEU A 66 -25.58 2.81 31.19
C LEU A 66 -25.48 1.93 29.93
N ASN A 67 -25.80 0.63 30.04
CA ASN A 67 -25.79 -0.27 28.90
C ASN A 67 -26.82 0.15 27.82
N LYS A 68 -28.02 0.58 28.23
CA LYS A 68 -29.03 1.08 27.28
C LYS A 68 -28.56 2.34 26.56
N HIS A 69 -27.95 3.27 27.29
CA HIS A 69 -27.41 4.50 26.73
C HIS A 69 -26.29 4.21 25.72
N ILE A 70 -25.33 3.37 26.07
CA ILE A 70 -24.24 2.96 25.16
C ILE A 70 -24.79 2.29 23.90
N LEU A 71 -25.76 1.39 24.02
CA LEU A 71 -26.37 0.74 22.85
C LEU A 71 -27.10 1.75 21.95
N GLY A 72 -27.78 2.75 22.53
CA GLY A 72 -28.38 3.85 21.78
C GLY A 72 -27.35 4.63 20.96
N LEU A 73 -26.28 5.08 21.63
CA LEU A 73 -25.17 5.79 20.97
C LEU A 73 -24.53 4.98 19.86
N LEU A 74 -24.26 3.69 20.11
CA LEU A 74 -23.66 2.81 19.11
C LEU A 74 -24.57 2.63 17.89
N ASN A 75 -25.88 2.51 18.08
CA ASN A 75 -26.83 2.42 16.97
C ASN A 75 -26.88 3.72 16.16
N GLU A 76 -26.89 4.88 16.81
CA GLU A 76 -26.88 6.18 16.12
C GLU A 76 -25.57 6.41 15.36
N CYS A 77 -24.42 6.05 15.96
CA CYS A 77 -23.12 6.05 15.29
C CYS A 77 -23.09 5.10 14.09
N GLU A 78 -23.67 3.91 14.23
CA GLU A 78 -23.78 2.93 13.15
C GLU A 78 -24.65 3.45 12.00
N GLU A 79 -25.79 4.07 12.30
CA GLU A 79 -26.64 4.71 11.30
C GLU A 79 -25.96 5.90 10.63
N ARG A 80 -25.20 6.70 11.39
CA ARG A 80 -24.36 7.77 10.82
C ARG A 80 -23.27 7.21 9.92
N ARG A 81 -22.61 6.10 10.28
CA ARG A 81 -21.61 5.42 9.44
C ARG A 81 -22.23 4.73 8.22
N LYS A 82 -23.50 4.34 8.28
CA LYS A 82 -24.21 3.84 7.08
C LYS A 82 -24.65 5.00 6.18
N LYS A 83 -25.02 6.14 6.77
CA LYS A 83 -25.47 7.34 6.06
C LYS A 83 -24.31 8.16 5.48
N GLY A 84 -23.17 8.21 6.16
CA GLY A 84 -21.90 8.75 5.67
C GLY A 84 -21.07 7.61 5.08
N ASP A 85 -20.59 7.63 3.84
CA ASP A 85 -20.24 8.77 3.04
C ASP A 85 -20.34 8.38 1.55
N ARG A 86 -21.42 8.81 0.87
CA ARG A 86 -21.56 8.58 -0.59
C ARG A 86 -20.36 9.11 -1.38
N LYS A 87 -19.64 10.11 -0.85
CA LYS A 87 -18.40 10.66 -1.44
C LYS A 87 -17.18 9.73 -1.30
N VAL A 88 -17.10 8.92 -0.24
CA VAL A 88 -16.01 7.94 -0.07
C VAL A 88 -16.26 6.73 -0.99
N GLN A 89 -17.51 6.31 -1.16
CA GLN A 89 -17.84 5.23 -2.09
C GLN A 89 -17.58 5.59 -3.56
N THR A 90 -17.83 6.85 -3.98
CA THR A 90 -17.46 7.30 -5.33
C THR A 90 -15.95 7.42 -5.50
N LYS A 91 -15.23 7.97 -4.51
CA LYS A 91 -13.76 8.02 -4.54
C LYS A 91 -13.13 6.63 -4.60
N ASP A 92 -13.64 5.65 -3.85
CA ASP A 92 -13.14 4.28 -3.90
C ASP A 92 -13.35 3.63 -5.28
N LYS A 93 -14.49 3.88 -5.94
CA LYS A 93 -14.73 3.40 -7.31
C LYS A 93 -13.81 4.08 -8.33
N GLU A 94 -13.61 5.39 -8.21
CA GLU A 94 -12.67 6.14 -9.05
C GLU A 94 -11.23 5.66 -8.85
N LEU A 95 -10.79 5.48 -7.60
CA LEU A 95 -9.48 4.94 -7.25
C LEU A 95 -9.30 3.51 -7.76
N GLN A 96 -10.31 2.65 -7.66
CA GLN A 96 -10.26 1.31 -8.27
C GLN A 96 -10.15 1.37 -9.80
N GLY A 97 -10.81 2.33 -10.44
CA GLY A 97 -10.67 2.59 -11.88
C GLY A 97 -9.24 3.02 -12.25
N VAL A 98 -8.66 3.93 -11.48
CA VAL A 98 -7.27 4.39 -11.65
C VAL A 98 -6.28 3.24 -11.42
N ILE A 99 -6.46 2.42 -10.37
CA ILE A 99 -5.62 1.25 -10.12
C ILE A 99 -5.66 0.26 -11.29
N LYS A 100 -6.84 0.01 -11.87
CA LYS A 100 -6.95 -0.86 -13.05
C LYS A 100 -6.20 -0.27 -14.25
N LYS A 101 -6.36 1.03 -14.52
CA LYS A 101 -5.63 1.72 -15.61
C LYS A 101 -4.12 1.63 -15.41
N LEU A 102 -3.63 1.97 -14.21
CA LEU A 102 -2.21 1.91 -13.88
C LEU A 102 -1.64 0.49 -13.98
N LYS A 103 -2.42 -0.54 -13.64
CA LYS A 103 -1.98 -1.94 -13.83
C LYS A 103 -1.82 -2.30 -15.31
N VAL A 104 -2.74 -1.83 -16.17
CA VAL A 104 -2.65 -2.04 -17.61
C VAL A 104 -1.44 -1.29 -18.19
N GLU A 105 -1.27 -0.01 -17.83
CA GLU A 105 -0.11 0.79 -18.25
C GLU A 105 1.20 0.14 -17.81
N LEU A 106 1.31 -0.29 -16.55
CA LEU A 106 2.48 -1.00 -16.05
C LEU A 106 2.78 -2.27 -16.86
N GLN A 107 1.75 -3.01 -17.27
CA GLN A 107 1.93 -4.22 -18.07
C GLN A 107 2.41 -3.90 -19.49
N ILE A 108 1.91 -2.83 -20.09
CA ILE A 108 2.35 -2.35 -21.41
C ILE A 108 3.81 -1.90 -21.33
N THR A 109 4.14 -1.01 -20.38
CA THR A 109 5.51 -0.51 -20.23
C THR A 109 6.51 -1.62 -19.94
N LYS A 110 6.12 -2.66 -19.18
CA LYS A 110 6.98 -3.84 -18.99
C LYS A 110 7.27 -4.57 -20.30
N LYS A 111 6.24 -4.82 -21.12
CA LYS A 111 6.41 -5.46 -22.43
C LYS A 111 7.30 -4.65 -23.37
N GLU A 112 7.10 -3.33 -23.42
CA GLU A 112 7.94 -2.43 -24.22
C GLU A 112 9.39 -2.46 -23.76
N ARG A 113 9.63 -2.40 -22.45
CA ARG A 113 10.97 -2.51 -21.87
C ARG A 113 11.64 -3.84 -22.26
N ASP A 114 10.91 -4.94 -22.19
CA ASP A 114 11.42 -6.28 -22.52
C ASP A 114 11.81 -6.38 -24.00
N ALA A 115 10.93 -5.92 -24.89
CA ALA A 115 11.20 -5.86 -26.32
C ALA A 115 12.44 -4.99 -26.63
N GLN A 116 12.56 -3.85 -25.96
CA GLN A 116 13.69 -2.95 -26.15
C GLN A 116 15.01 -3.53 -25.61
N ALA A 117 14.95 -4.34 -24.55
CA ALA A 117 16.11 -5.07 -24.03
C ALA A 117 16.57 -6.18 -24.99
N GLU A 118 15.63 -6.89 -25.60
CA GLU A 118 15.92 -7.89 -26.64
C GLU A 118 16.56 -7.23 -27.87
N GLU A 119 15.98 -6.13 -28.36
CA GLU A 119 16.55 -5.37 -29.48
C GLU A 119 17.97 -4.87 -29.18
N ASN A 120 18.21 -4.35 -27.97
CA ASN A 120 19.55 -3.91 -27.56
C ASN A 120 20.55 -5.07 -27.55
N THR A 121 20.12 -6.26 -27.12
CA THR A 121 20.96 -7.47 -27.09
C THR A 121 21.34 -7.89 -28.51
N GLU A 122 20.38 -7.87 -29.43
CA GLU A 122 20.63 -8.21 -30.84
C GLU A 122 21.54 -7.17 -31.52
N LEU A 123 21.30 -5.87 -31.30
CA LEU A 123 22.17 -4.80 -31.81
C LEU A 123 23.61 -4.92 -31.29
N ARG A 124 23.80 -5.28 -30.02
CA ARG A 124 25.14 -5.54 -29.45
C ARG A 124 25.82 -6.72 -30.13
N ARG A 125 25.07 -7.79 -30.44
CA ARG A 125 25.59 -8.96 -31.16
C ARG A 125 26.04 -8.57 -32.57
N GLN A 126 25.19 -7.85 -33.31
CA GLN A 126 25.52 -7.36 -34.65
C GLN A 126 26.74 -6.44 -34.64
N LEU A 127 26.88 -5.57 -33.63
CA LEU A 127 28.05 -4.72 -33.46
C LEU A 127 29.34 -5.53 -33.26
N ILE A 128 29.29 -6.60 -32.46
CA ILE A 128 30.44 -7.50 -32.24
C ILE A 128 30.83 -8.18 -33.56
N ASP A 129 29.86 -8.69 -34.30
CA ASP A 129 30.10 -9.37 -35.57
C ASP A 129 30.68 -8.40 -36.63
N ALA A 130 30.15 -7.18 -36.70
CA ALA A 130 30.68 -6.14 -37.57
C ALA A 130 32.13 -5.77 -37.22
N LYS A 131 32.45 -5.63 -35.92
CA LYS A 131 33.83 -5.38 -35.46
C LYS A 131 34.77 -6.51 -35.84
N ARG A 132 34.35 -7.77 -35.67
CA ARG A 132 35.14 -8.95 -36.08
C ARG A 132 35.40 -8.97 -37.57
N LYS A 133 34.37 -8.73 -38.41
CA LYS A 133 34.54 -8.62 -39.86
C LYS A 133 35.55 -7.55 -40.25
N ASN A 134 35.47 -6.38 -39.60
CA ASN A 134 36.41 -5.28 -39.85
C ASN A 134 37.86 -5.67 -39.50
N GLN A 135 38.06 -6.36 -38.36
CA GLN A 135 39.39 -6.85 -37.96
C GLN A 135 39.96 -7.86 -38.97
N ILE A 136 39.14 -8.80 -39.46
CA ILE A 136 39.55 -9.77 -40.48
C ILE A 136 39.97 -9.05 -41.77
N VAL A 137 39.17 -8.09 -42.24
CA VAL A 137 39.48 -7.31 -43.44
C VAL A 137 40.79 -6.53 -43.26
N GLN A 138 40.99 -5.90 -42.11
CA GLN A 138 42.24 -5.19 -41.82
C GLN A 138 43.46 -6.13 -41.80
N ALA A 139 43.32 -7.34 -41.23
CA ALA A 139 44.37 -8.35 -41.24
C ALA A 139 44.71 -8.79 -42.67
N GLN A 140 43.69 -9.11 -43.48
CA GLN A 140 43.86 -9.47 -44.89
C GLN A 140 44.58 -8.39 -45.70
N ILE A 141 44.23 -7.11 -45.50
CA ILE A 141 44.90 -5.98 -46.15
C ILE A 141 46.38 -5.90 -45.73
N ARG A 142 46.68 -6.09 -44.44
CA ARG A 142 48.07 -6.10 -43.94
C ARG A 142 48.88 -7.25 -44.52
N ASP A 143 48.30 -8.44 -44.59
CA ASP A 143 48.96 -9.62 -45.16
C ASP A 143 49.24 -9.42 -46.65
N GLN A 144 48.27 -8.91 -47.42
CA GLN A 144 48.45 -8.58 -48.83
C GLN A 144 49.56 -7.54 -49.05
N ASN A 145 49.60 -6.50 -48.22
CA ASN A 145 50.65 -5.47 -48.31
C ASN A 145 52.03 -6.03 -47.95
N THR A 146 52.11 -6.96 -47.00
CA THR A 146 53.35 -7.64 -46.62
C THR A 146 53.84 -8.55 -47.74
N ASN A 147 52.95 -9.36 -48.31
CA ASN A 147 53.28 -10.23 -49.44
C ASN A 147 53.76 -9.44 -50.66
N ARG A 148 53.12 -8.31 -50.98
CA ARG A 148 53.58 -7.40 -52.05
C ARG A 148 54.99 -6.86 -51.80
N LYS A 149 55.31 -6.52 -50.55
CA LYS A 149 56.66 -6.04 -50.19
C LYS A 149 57.72 -7.15 -50.34
N ILE A 150 57.41 -8.38 -49.91
CA ILE A 150 58.32 -9.53 -50.03
C ILE A 150 58.61 -9.81 -51.51
N ILE A 151 57.57 -9.90 -52.35
CA ILE A 151 57.74 -10.12 -53.80
C ILE A 151 58.62 -9.03 -54.44
N ASN A 152 58.43 -7.77 -54.05
CA ASN A 152 59.24 -6.66 -54.55
C ASN A 152 60.72 -6.69 -54.07
N LEU A 153 61.01 -7.37 -52.95
CA LEU A 153 62.36 -7.54 -52.43
C LEU A 153 63.07 -8.74 -53.08
N GLU A 154 62.35 -9.82 -53.38
CA GLU A 154 62.87 -11.02 -54.04
C GLU A 154 63.05 -10.86 -55.56
N GLY A 155 62.35 -9.91 -56.18
CA GLY A 155 62.48 -9.57 -57.60
C GLY A 155 63.59 -8.57 -57.95
N LYS A 156 64.50 -8.27 -57.02
CA LYS A 156 65.73 -7.48 -57.23
C LYS A 156 66.95 -8.38 -57.11
#